data_AF-A0A816T5L9-F1
#
_entry.id   AF-A0A816T5L9-F1
#
_cell.length_a   1.000
_cell.length_b   1.000
_cell.length_c   1.000
_cell.angle_alpha   90.00
_cell.angle_beta   90.00
_cell.angle_gamma   90.00
#
_symmetry.space_group_name_H-M   'P 1'
#
loop_
_entity.id
_entity.type
_entity.pdbx_description
1 polymer ?
#
loop_
_entity_poly.entity_id
_entity_poly.type
_entity_poly.pdbx_seq_one_letter_code
_entity_poly.pdbx_strand_id
1 'polypeptide(L)'
;MEHWTNIQNEITADIHQSNLPKFSISFDLAPRSNSSALNVDRSLISMDNLYSSNKLIGQSFSGFDNISITDRKYSDPEFLPIPERLRPEQIRWPKEAQQYPLSVFNQTHSKAINQGRLGNCWFISALSLIAEIPQILYKVMITKQYNPVGLYKIRLCNRGTWQVVTIDDMLLVTETNSLVFTRSQKKQLFASLIEKALAKIRGSYKALEF
;
A
#
# COMPACT_ATOMS: atom_id res chain seq x y z
N MET A 1 -27.41 19.03 -4.10
CA MET A 1 -26.85 18.83 -5.45
C MET A 1 -25.53 19.58 -5.65
N GLU A 2 -25.28 20.67 -4.92
CA GLU A 2 -24.07 21.51 -5.05
C GLU A 2 -22.77 20.91 -4.47
N HIS A 3 -22.88 19.98 -3.50
CA HIS A 3 -21.70 19.36 -2.87
C HIS A 3 -20.94 18.38 -3.78
N TRP A 4 -21.64 17.76 -4.73
CA TRP A 4 -21.05 16.84 -5.71
C TRP A 4 -20.25 17.59 -6.78
N THR A 5 -20.66 18.82 -7.10
CA THR A 5 -19.98 19.69 -8.04
C THR A 5 -18.63 20.15 -7.49
N ASN A 6 -18.51 20.37 -6.18
CA ASN A 6 -17.23 20.74 -5.56
C ASN A 6 -16.19 19.62 -5.57
N ILE A 7 -16.61 18.37 -5.33
CA ILE A 7 -15.71 17.21 -5.43
C ILE A 7 -15.24 17.00 -6.88
N GLN A 8 -16.12 17.23 -7.88
CA GLN A 8 -15.74 17.17 -9.30
C GLN A 8 -14.84 18.34 -9.71
N ASN A 9 -15.06 19.54 -9.16
CA ASN A 9 -14.29 20.73 -9.50
C ASN A 9 -12.88 20.72 -8.90
N GLU A 10 -12.70 20.19 -7.68
CA GLU A 10 -11.36 20.02 -7.07
C GLU A 10 -10.52 18.96 -7.79
N ILE A 11 -11.15 17.96 -8.43
CA ILE A 11 -10.49 17.00 -9.32
C ILE A 11 -9.99 17.66 -10.62
N THR A 12 -10.53 18.82 -11.00
CA THR A 12 -10.28 19.48 -12.29
C THR A 12 -9.05 20.42 -12.26
N ALA A 13 -8.61 20.85 -11.07
CA ALA A 13 -7.51 21.83 -10.94
C ALA A 13 -6.09 21.25 -11.20
N ASP A 14 -5.92 19.92 -11.14
CA ASP A 14 -4.62 19.24 -11.33
C ASP A 14 -4.36 18.80 -12.80
N ILE A 15 -5.20 19.21 -13.75
CA ILE A 15 -5.29 18.61 -15.10
C ILE A 15 -4.19 19.02 -16.09
N HIS A 16 -3.38 20.04 -15.84
CA HIS A 16 -2.36 20.45 -16.81
C HIS A 16 -1.06 19.63 -16.72
N GLN A 17 -1.11 18.35 -17.13
CA GLN A 17 -0.07 17.59 -17.86
C GLN A 17 -0.13 16.09 -17.54
N SER A 18 -0.77 15.27 -18.40
CA SER A 18 -0.30 13.90 -18.59
C SER A 18 -0.88 13.24 -19.84
N ASN A 19 -0.05 13.10 -20.87
CA ASN A 19 -0.19 12.03 -21.87
C ASN A 19 0.40 10.75 -21.26
N LEU A 20 -0.37 9.67 -21.12
CA LEU A 20 0.12 8.39 -20.55
C LEU A 20 -0.25 7.18 -21.43
N PRO A 21 0.72 6.30 -21.75
CA PRO A 21 0.46 5.02 -22.41
C PRO A 21 0.31 3.84 -21.41
N LYS A 22 -0.19 2.72 -21.95
CA LYS A 22 -0.57 1.46 -21.27
C LYS A 22 0.58 0.76 -20.53
N PHE A 23 0.27 0.13 -19.38
CA PHE A 23 1.19 -0.63 -18.54
C PHE A 23 0.89 -2.13 -18.52
N SER A 24 1.94 -2.96 -18.50
CA SER A 24 1.92 -4.39 -18.18
C SER A 24 2.62 -4.65 -16.85
N ILE A 25 2.13 -5.64 -16.10
CA ILE A 25 2.74 -6.11 -14.84
C ILE A 25 3.47 -7.41 -15.16
N SER A 26 4.81 -7.38 -15.14
CA SER A 26 5.64 -8.60 -15.24
C SER A 26 6.02 -9.06 -13.84
N PHE A 27 5.64 -10.30 -13.50
CA PHE A 27 6.15 -11.00 -12.33
C PHE A 27 7.27 -11.93 -12.79
N ASP A 28 8.52 -11.61 -12.44
CA ASP A 28 9.62 -12.57 -12.59
C ASP A 28 9.46 -13.70 -11.58
N LEU A 29 8.73 -14.73 -11.98
CA LEU A 29 8.76 -16.04 -11.33
C LEU A 29 9.99 -16.77 -11.85
N ALA A 30 11.01 -16.91 -10.99
CA ALA A 30 12.20 -17.69 -11.32
C ALA A 30 11.80 -19.12 -11.76
N PRO A 31 12.43 -19.67 -12.81
CA PRO A 31 12.03 -20.96 -13.37
C PRO A 31 12.31 -22.10 -12.40
N ARG A 32 11.34 -23.02 -12.25
CA ARG A 32 11.52 -24.31 -11.58
C ARG A 32 12.31 -25.24 -12.49
N SER A 33 13.50 -25.67 -12.07
CA SER A 33 14.18 -26.85 -12.64
C SER A 33 14.11 -28.02 -11.66
N ASN A 34 13.72 -29.19 -12.17
CA ASN A 34 13.64 -30.46 -11.45
C ASN A 34 15.02 -31.13 -11.29
N SER A 35 15.18 -31.77 -10.13
CA SER A 35 15.95 -32.98 -9.79
C SER A 35 17.48 -33.08 -10.01
N SER A 36 18.08 -33.61 -8.94
CA SER A 36 19.31 -34.42 -8.77
C SER A 36 20.62 -33.71 -8.41
N ALA A 37 21.31 -34.36 -7.47
CA ALA A 37 22.36 -33.85 -6.61
C ALA A 37 23.69 -33.68 -7.33
N LEU A 38 24.40 -32.57 -7.06
CA LEU A 38 25.86 -32.50 -6.94
C LEU A 38 26.24 -31.38 -5.95
N ASN A 39 27.02 -31.77 -4.94
CA ASN A 39 27.78 -30.87 -4.05
C ASN A 39 28.65 -29.91 -4.88
N VAL A 40 28.82 -28.66 -4.43
CA VAL A 40 30.12 -28.01 -4.10
C VAL A 40 29.88 -26.51 -3.82
N ASP A 41 30.56 -26.04 -2.78
CA ASP A 41 30.84 -24.67 -2.33
C ASP A 41 29.73 -23.77 -1.79
N ARG A 42 29.70 -23.73 -0.44
CA ARG A 42 29.28 -22.57 0.36
C ARG A 42 30.15 -21.37 0.04
N SER A 43 29.76 -20.60 -0.98
CA SER A 43 29.92 -19.15 -0.92
C SER A 43 28.53 -18.54 -0.74
N LEU A 44 28.17 -18.35 0.53
CA LEU A 44 27.12 -17.41 0.91
C LEU A 44 27.60 -16.02 0.48
N ILE A 45 27.38 -15.68 -0.79
CA ILE A 45 27.42 -14.29 -1.23
C ILE A 45 26.25 -13.63 -0.53
N SER A 46 26.59 -13.02 0.61
CA SER A 46 25.69 -12.30 1.51
C SER A 46 24.72 -11.44 0.71
N MET A 47 23.44 -11.81 0.77
CA MET A 47 22.31 -11.07 0.20
C MET A 47 22.06 -9.75 0.96
N ASP A 48 22.89 -9.45 1.96
CA ASP A 48 22.91 -8.20 2.71
C ASP A 48 23.68 -7.09 1.96
N ASN A 49 24.56 -7.46 1.01
CA ASN A 49 25.35 -6.49 0.24
C ASN A 49 24.57 -5.82 -0.91
N LEU A 50 23.46 -6.42 -1.36
CA LEU A 50 22.57 -5.83 -2.38
C LEU A 50 21.52 -4.89 -1.78
N TYR A 51 21.29 -4.93 -0.46
CA TYR A 51 20.39 -3.99 0.23
C TYR A 51 21.07 -2.64 0.54
N SER A 52 22.40 -2.62 0.67
CA SER A 52 23.15 -1.42 1.03
C SER A 52 23.55 -0.54 -0.16
N SER A 53 23.30 -0.97 -1.40
CA SER A 53 23.87 -0.34 -2.60
C SER A 53 22.86 0.27 -3.58
N ASN A 54 21.55 0.25 -3.28
CA ASN A 54 20.59 1.01 -4.09
C ASN A 54 20.47 2.45 -3.58
N LYS A 55 21.37 3.27 -4.12
CA LYS A 55 21.34 4.73 -4.14
C LYS A 55 19.99 5.22 -4.65
N LEU A 56 19.14 5.48 -3.67
CA LEU A 56 17.87 6.18 -3.66
C LEU A 56 17.86 7.32 -4.67
N ILE A 57 17.03 7.19 -5.70
CA ILE A 57 16.69 8.32 -6.56
C ILE A 57 15.49 9.02 -5.90
N GLY A 58 15.74 10.20 -5.35
CA GLY A 58 14.72 11.21 -5.02
C GLY A 58 14.28 11.35 -3.56
N GLN A 59 14.72 10.49 -2.64
CA GLN A 59 14.52 10.72 -1.21
C GLN A 59 15.89 10.74 -0.53
N SER A 60 16.24 11.85 0.10
CA SER A 60 17.40 11.95 0.99
C SER A 60 17.06 11.21 2.29
N PHE A 61 17.74 10.10 2.56
CA PHE A 61 17.58 9.30 3.78
C PHE A 61 18.48 9.82 4.90
N SER A 62 18.29 11.09 5.27
CA SER A 62 18.93 11.67 6.44
C SER A 62 17.85 12.30 7.31
N GLY A 63 17.28 11.53 8.24
CA GLY A 63 16.40 12.14 9.26
C GLY A 63 15.37 11.28 9.96
N PHE A 64 15.46 9.94 10.00
CA PHE A 64 14.41 9.13 10.64
C PHE A 64 14.85 8.24 11.80
N ASP A 65 16.11 8.30 12.23
CA ASP A 65 16.52 7.64 13.48
C ASP A 65 16.01 8.37 14.74
N ASN A 66 15.36 9.54 14.57
CA ASN A 66 14.85 10.37 15.66
C ASN A 66 13.45 10.95 15.36
N ILE A 67 12.49 10.17 14.83
CA ILE A 67 11.09 10.45 15.20
C ILE A 67 10.96 9.97 16.65
N SER A 68 11.44 10.82 17.55
CA SER A 68 11.12 10.74 18.98
C SER A 68 9.63 10.51 19.09
N ILE A 69 9.27 9.58 19.98
CA ILE A 69 7.93 9.31 20.48
C ILE A 69 7.36 10.64 20.99
N THR A 70 6.86 11.45 20.08
CA THR A 70 5.96 12.55 20.40
C THR A 70 4.59 11.90 20.43
N ASP A 71 3.69 12.37 21.29
CA ASP A 71 2.27 11.95 21.30
C ASP A 71 1.54 12.20 19.97
N ARG A 72 2.26 12.64 18.92
CA ARG A 72 1.75 12.91 17.59
C ARG A 72 2.01 11.69 16.70
N LYS A 73 0.93 11.11 16.22
CA LYS A 73 0.97 10.10 15.15
C LYS A 73 1.55 10.69 13.86
N TYR A 74 2.25 9.86 13.11
CA TYR A 74 2.81 10.18 11.80
C TYR A 74 1.73 10.65 10.83
N SER A 75 2.06 11.69 10.07
CA SER A 75 1.31 12.22 8.96
C SER A 75 2.29 12.41 7.81
N ASP A 76 1.94 11.92 6.64
CA ASP A 76 2.80 11.94 5.46
C ASP A 76 2.87 13.35 4.87
N PRO A 77 4.04 14.03 4.90
CA PRO A 77 4.15 15.40 4.39
C PRO A 77 4.03 15.46 2.86
N GLU A 78 4.32 14.36 2.16
CA GLU A 78 4.28 14.29 0.68
C GLU A 78 2.91 13.83 0.17
N PHE A 79 2.04 13.34 1.05
CA PHE A 79 0.71 12.83 0.69
C PHE A 79 -0.30 13.24 1.76
N LEU A 80 -0.44 14.56 1.92
CA LEU A 80 -1.17 15.21 3.00
C LEU A 80 -2.60 14.70 3.13
N PRO A 81 -3.14 14.63 4.38
CA PRO A 81 -4.53 14.31 4.62
C PRO A 81 -5.46 15.37 4.02
N ILE A 82 -6.31 14.95 3.07
CA ILE A 82 -7.48 15.75 2.67
C ILE A 82 -8.57 15.61 3.74
N PRO A 83 -9.59 16.50 3.75
CA PRO A 83 -10.74 16.36 4.64
C PRO A 83 -11.37 14.96 4.52
N GLU A 84 -12.03 14.46 5.57
CA GLU A 84 -12.71 13.14 5.56
C GLU A 84 -11.78 11.91 5.58
N ARG A 85 -10.60 12.03 6.18
CA ARG A 85 -9.75 10.87 6.51
C ARG A 85 -9.77 10.55 7.99
N LEU A 86 -9.83 9.25 8.30
CA LEU A 86 -9.78 8.73 9.66
C LEU A 86 -8.67 7.71 9.80
N ARG A 87 -8.10 7.64 11.00
CA ARG A 87 -7.19 6.56 11.37
C ARG A 87 -7.94 5.28 11.64
N PRO A 88 -7.28 4.11 11.56
CA PRO A 88 -7.97 2.84 11.67
C PRO A 88 -8.78 2.63 12.96
N GLU A 89 -8.38 3.25 14.08
CA GLU A 89 -9.12 3.19 15.34
C GLU A 89 -10.40 4.03 15.34
N GLN A 90 -10.47 5.04 14.48
CA GLN A 90 -11.62 5.96 14.37
C GLN A 90 -12.65 5.47 13.33
N ILE A 91 -12.28 4.50 12.50
CA ILE A 91 -13.14 3.94 11.45
C ILE A 91 -14.27 3.09 12.06
N ARG A 92 -15.47 3.26 11.52
CA ARG A 92 -16.61 2.40 11.84
C ARG A 92 -16.51 1.10 11.05
N TRP A 93 -15.94 0.08 11.69
CA TRP A 93 -15.84 -1.27 11.11
C TRP A 93 -17.19 -2.01 11.11
N PRO A 94 -17.44 -2.91 10.13
CA PRO A 94 -18.61 -3.78 10.12
C PRO A 94 -18.74 -4.62 11.40
N LYS A 95 -19.98 -4.98 11.79
CA LYS A 95 -20.25 -5.72 13.04
C LYS A 95 -19.51 -7.05 13.08
N GLU A 96 -19.43 -7.75 11.95
CA GLU A 96 -18.79 -9.05 11.77
C GLU A 96 -17.27 -8.97 12.02
N ALA A 97 -16.69 -7.78 11.80
CA ALA A 97 -15.27 -7.52 12.01
C ALA A 97 -14.94 -7.16 13.47
N GLN A 98 -15.94 -6.86 14.32
CA GLN A 98 -15.72 -6.39 15.70
C GLN A 98 -14.94 -7.40 16.56
N GLN A 99 -15.15 -8.70 16.33
CA GLN A 99 -14.49 -9.80 17.03
C GLN A 99 -12.98 -9.92 16.72
N TYR A 100 -12.48 -9.25 15.68
CA TYR A 100 -11.08 -9.31 15.28
C TYR A 100 -10.31 -8.09 15.79
N PRO A 101 -9.06 -8.26 16.22
CA PRO A 101 -8.20 -7.14 16.55
C PRO A 101 -7.85 -6.37 15.27
N LEU A 102 -7.61 -5.06 15.42
CA LEU A 102 -7.03 -4.26 14.36
C LEU A 102 -5.60 -4.75 14.07
N SER A 103 -5.33 -5.09 12.82
CA SER A 103 -4.02 -5.64 12.43
C SER A 103 -3.67 -5.24 11.00
N VAL A 104 -2.41 -5.36 10.61
CA VAL A 104 -2.05 -5.33 9.18
C VAL A 104 -2.54 -6.60 8.49
N PHE A 105 -2.37 -7.74 9.16
CA PHE A 105 -2.75 -9.07 8.68
C PHE A 105 -3.55 -9.81 9.75
N ASN A 106 -4.74 -10.29 9.41
CA ASN A 106 -5.48 -11.27 10.22
C ASN A 106 -5.67 -12.57 9.43
N GLN A 107 -6.16 -12.47 8.20
CA GLN A 107 -6.23 -13.59 7.26
C GLN A 107 -6.02 -13.10 5.83
N THR A 108 -4.90 -13.51 5.23
CA THR A 108 -4.52 -13.18 3.86
C THR A 108 -5.14 -14.21 2.92
N HIS A 109 -6.24 -13.84 2.28
CA HIS A 109 -6.96 -14.63 1.28
C HIS A 109 -7.63 -13.66 0.30
N SER A 110 -7.81 -14.05 -0.96
CA SER A 110 -8.44 -13.23 -2.01
C SER A 110 -9.80 -12.66 -1.58
N LYS A 111 -10.71 -13.52 -1.11
CA LYS A 111 -12.03 -13.17 -0.55
C LYS A 111 -12.00 -12.15 0.59
N ALA A 112 -10.86 -11.95 1.23
CA ALA A 112 -10.73 -10.98 2.30
C ALA A 112 -10.60 -9.55 1.79
N ILE A 113 -10.45 -9.32 0.48
CA ILE A 113 -10.33 -8.00 -0.14
C ILE A 113 -11.63 -7.68 -0.90
N ASN A 114 -12.21 -6.50 -0.62
CA ASN A 114 -13.38 -5.98 -1.30
C ASN A 114 -13.00 -4.65 -1.95
N GLN A 115 -13.22 -4.55 -3.26
CA GLN A 115 -13.05 -3.30 -3.98
C GLN A 115 -14.00 -2.23 -3.41
N GLY A 116 -13.48 -1.01 -3.28
CA GLY A 116 -14.28 0.15 -2.89
C GLY A 116 -14.94 0.83 -4.07
N ARG A 117 -15.15 2.15 -3.96
CA ARG A 117 -15.80 2.96 -5.01
C ARG A 117 -14.90 3.35 -6.19
N LEU A 118 -13.61 3.02 -6.14
CA LEU A 118 -12.64 3.39 -7.16
C LEU A 118 -12.63 2.38 -8.32
N GLY A 119 -12.57 2.86 -9.56
CA GLY A 119 -12.42 2.04 -10.77
C GLY A 119 -11.04 1.40 -10.96
N ASN A 120 -10.47 0.81 -9.91
CA ASN A 120 -9.13 0.20 -9.92
C ASN A 120 -9.16 -1.34 -9.86
N CYS A 121 -10.20 -1.97 -10.42
CA CYS A 121 -10.40 -3.43 -10.37
C CYS A 121 -9.19 -4.21 -10.91
N TRP A 122 -8.47 -3.67 -11.89
CA TRP A 122 -7.23 -4.23 -12.44
C TRP A 122 -6.18 -4.44 -11.35
N PHE A 123 -6.06 -3.49 -10.41
CA PHE A 123 -5.12 -3.53 -9.31
C PHE A 123 -5.62 -4.45 -8.19
N ILE A 124 -6.90 -4.32 -7.82
CA ILE A 124 -7.49 -5.13 -6.72
C ILE A 124 -7.57 -6.62 -7.08
N SER A 125 -7.76 -6.95 -8.35
CA SER A 125 -7.69 -8.33 -8.85
C SER A 125 -6.27 -8.89 -8.71
N ALA A 126 -5.25 -8.13 -9.12
CA ALA A 126 -3.85 -8.53 -8.94
C ALA A 126 -3.48 -8.69 -7.46
N LEU A 127 -3.92 -7.75 -6.61
CA LEU A 127 -3.68 -7.81 -5.17
C LEU A 127 -4.37 -9.01 -4.51
N SER A 128 -5.58 -9.37 -4.97
CA SER A 128 -6.30 -10.56 -4.52
C SER A 128 -5.53 -11.85 -4.82
N LEU A 129 -4.88 -11.94 -5.98
CA LEU A 129 -4.01 -13.07 -6.31
C LEU A 129 -2.76 -13.12 -5.42
N ILE A 130 -2.13 -11.96 -5.17
CA ILE A 130 -0.99 -11.87 -4.25
C ILE A 130 -1.39 -12.29 -2.82
N ALA A 131 -2.62 -11.98 -2.39
CA ALA A 131 -3.10 -12.33 -1.07
C ALA A 131 -3.21 -13.84 -0.82
N GLU A 132 -3.32 -14.65 -1.88
CA GLU A 132 -3.26 -16.13 -1.81
C GLU A 132 -1.83 -16.66 -1.64
N ILE A 133 -0.81 -15.82 -1.81
CA ILE A 133 0.60 -16.17 -1.69
C ILE A 133 1.23 -15.30 -0.58
N PRO A 134 1.05 -15.67 0.71
CA PRO A 134 1.51 -14.86 1.85
C PRO A 134 3.00 -14.49 1.78
N GLN A 135 3.84 -15.35 1.20
CA GLN A 135 5.27 -15.11 1.04
C GLN A 135 5.58 -13.90 0.16
N ILE A 136 4.76 -13.66 -0.88
CA ILE A 136 4.89 -12.48 -1.74
C ILE A 136 4.33 -11.25 -1.00
N LEU A 137 3.17 -11.39 -0.38
CA LEU A 137 2.54 -10.30 0.36
C LEU A 137 3.43 -9.77 1.50
N TYR A 138 4.15 -10.64 2.20
CA TYR A 138 5.12 -10.27 3.23
C TYR A 138 6.41 -9.63 2.69
N LYS A 139 6.70 -9.78 1.40
CA LYS A 139 7.78 -9.02 0.73
C LYS A 139 7.31 -7.63 0.31
N VAL A 140 6.02 -7.49 -0.03
CA VAL A 140 5.38 -6.21 -0.35
C VAL A 140 5.22 -5.36 0.91
N MET A 141 4.74 -5.93 2.02
CA MET A 141 4.57 -5.19 3.28
C MET A 141 5.82 -5.29 4.15
N ILE A 142 6.52 -4.16 4.31
CA ILE A 142 7.68 -4.08 5.22
C ILE A 142 7.19 -3.93 6.66
N THR A 143 6.23 -3.04 6.90
CA THR A 143 5.54 -2.93 8.20
C THR A 143 4.45 -4.00 8.29
N LYS A 144 4.75 -5.11 8.98
CA LYS A 144 3.88 -6.31 9.03
C LYS A 144 2.92 -6.34 10.21
N GLN A 145 3.16 -5.51 11.22
CA GLN A 145 2.34 -5.40 12.42
C GLN A 145 1.63 -4.05 12.45
N TYR A 146 0.56 -3.98 13.22
CA TYR A 146 -0.10 -2.72 13.49
C TYR A 146 0.89 -1.74 14.12
N ASN A 147 1.01 -0.53 13.57
CA ASN A 147 1.90 0.50 14.07
C ASN A 147 1.07 1.65 14.69
N PRO A 148 1.04 1.80 16.02
CA PRO A 148 0.31 2.89 16.70
C PRO A 148 0.80 4.30 16.34
N VAL A 149 2.06 4.42 15.91
CA VAL A 149 2.62 5.68 15.40
C VAL A 149 1.98 6.05 14.05
N GLY A 150 1.33 5.10 13.37
CA GLY A 150 0.66 5.34 12.09
C GLY A 150 1.59 5.38 10.89
N LEU A 151 2.85 4.92 11.01
CA LEU A 151 3.83 4.89 9.93
C LEU A 151 3.95 3.49 9.31
N TYR A 152 3.79 3.41 8.00
CA TYR A 152 3.86 2.15 7.27
C TYR A 152 4.81 2.25 6.08
N LYS A 153 5.61 1.19 5.89
CA LYS A 153 6.51 1.03 4.73
C LYS A 153 6.00 -0.11 3.85
N ILE A 154 5.87 0.17 2.56
CA ILE A 154 5.38 -0.76 1.54
C ILE A 154 6.36 -0.75 0.37
N ARG A 155 6.73 -1.92 -0.12
CA ARG A 155 7.59 -2.11 -1.28
C ARG A 155 6.74 -2.36 -2.52
N LEU A 156 6.86 -1.49 -3.52
CA LEU A 156 6.15 -1.60 -4.80
C LEU A 156 7.16 -1.56 -5.95
N CYS A 157 6.86 -2.28 -7.03
CA CYS A 157 7.61 -2.18 -8.27
C CYS A 157 6.92 -1.16 -9.19
N ASN A 158 7.62 -0.09 -9.53
CA ASN A 158 7.14 0.94 -10.43
C ASN A 158 8.11 1.04 -11.61
N ARG A 159 7.60 0.84 -12.83
CA ARG A 159 8.40 0.89 -14.06
C ARG A 159 9.66 -0.01 -14.01
N GLY A 160 9.54 -1.20 -13.43
CA GLY A 160 10.65 -2.15 -13.29
C GLY A 160 11.61 -1.87 -12.12
N THR A 161 11.41 -0.80 -11.36
CA THR A 161 12.25 -0.46 -10.20
C THR A 161 11.50 -0.69 -8.90
N TRP A 162 12.13 -1.42 -7.97
CA TRP A 162 11.60 -1.61 -6.62
C TRP A 162 11.84 -0.36 -5.78
N GLN A 163 10.77 0.19 -5.21
CA GLN A 163 10.82 1.35 -4.32
C GLN A 163 10.09 1.06 -3.01
N VAL A 164 10.61 1.62 -1.93
CA VAL A 164 9.94 1.63 -0.62
C VAL A 164 9.18 2.93 -0.48
N VAL A 165 7.88 2.83 -0.28
CA VAL A 165 6.97 3.96 -0.05
C VAL A 165 6.64 4.00 1.43
N THR A 166 6.87 5.16 2.04
CA THR A 166 6.42 5.46 3.40
C THR A 166 5.09 6.21 3.31
N ILE A 167 4.09 5.76 4.05
CA ILE A 167 2.76 6.37 4.15
C ILE A 167 2.29 6.44 5.60
N ASP A 168 1.35 7.34 5.88
CA ASP A 168 0.55 7.30 7.11
C ASP A 168 -0.68 6.37 6.98
N ASP A 169 -1.39 6.14 8.08
CA ASP A 169 -2.62 5.33 8.15
C ASP A 169 -3.93 6.13 8.10
N MET A 170 -3.91 7.40 7.69
CA MET A 170 -5.12 8.18 7.43
C MET A 170 -5.81 7.65 6.17
N LEU A 171 -6.96 6.99 6.31
CA LEU A 171 -7.70 6.39 5.19
C LEU A 171 -8.98 7.19 4.91
N LEU A 172 -9.36 7.28 3.63
CA LEU A 172 -10.56 8.00 3.22
C LEU A 172 -11.83 7.27 3.66
N VAL A 173 -12.74 8.01 4.30
CA VAL A 173 -14.01 7.50 4.81
C VAL A 173 -15.21 8.27 4.25
N THR A 174 -16.35 7.61 4.24
CA THR A 174 -17.65 8.23 4.00
C THR A 174 -18.09 9.04 5.22
N GLU A 175 -19.16 9.82 5.08
CA GLU A 175 -19.85 10.52 6.19
C GLU A 175 -20.26 9.58 7.34
N THR A 176 -20.44 8.29 7.06
CA THR A 176 -20.76 7.25 8.04
C THR A 176 -19.52 6.59 8.68
N ASN A 177 -18.33 7.20 8.50
CA ASN A 177 -17.02 6.73 8.96
C ASN A 177 -16.63 5.35 8.43
N SER A 178 -17.13 4.96 7.26
CA SER A 178 -16.78 3.70 6.61
C SER A 178 -15.78 3.94 5.49
N LEU A 179 -14.82 3.04 5.27
CA LEU A 179 -13.82 3.18 4.21
C LEU A 179 -14.45 3.35 2.81
N VAL A 180 -13.97 4.33 2.05
CA VAL A 180 -14.43 4.65 0.68
C VAL A 180 -13.84 3.69 -0.35
N PHE A 181 -12.55 3.40 -0.22
CA PHE A 181 -11.80 2.59 -1.17
C PHE A 181 -11.66 1.15 -0.69
N THR A 182 -10.55 0.48 -0.98
CA THR A 182 -10.41 -0.94 -0.72
C THR A 182 -10.59 -1.25 0.76
N ARG A 183 -11.44 -2.23 1.03
CA ARG A 183 -11.76 -2.73 2.36
C ARG A 183 -11.31 -4.15 2.48
N SER A 184 -10.64 -4.46 3.58
CA SER A 184 -10.42 -5.85 3.94
C SER A 184 -11.39 -6.31 5.02
N GLN A 185 -11.74 -7.58 4.98
CA GLN A 185 -12.50 -8.23 6.05
C GLN A 185 -11.67 -8.27 7.35
N LYS A 186 -12.33 -8.49 8.49
CA LYS A 186 -11.66 -8.74 9.78
C LYS A 186 -10.74 -7.62 10.28
N LYS A 187 -11.03 -6.34 10.02
CA LYS A 187 -10.21 -5.18 10.47
C LYS A 187 -8.71 -5.28 10.09
N GLN A 188 -8.40 -5.83 8.91
CA GLN A 188 -7.01 -5.89 8.43
C GLN A 188 -6.69 -4.75 7.46
N LEU A 189 -5.47 -4.22 7.49
CA LEU A 189 -5.12 -2.97 6.81
C LEU A 189 -4.33 -3.13 5.51
N PHE A 190 -3.71 -4.29 5.27
CA PHE A 190 -2.73 -4.41 4.17
C PHE A 190 -3.26 -3.92 2.83
N ALA A 191 -4.50 -4.24 2.47
CA ALA A 191 -5.02 -3.89 1.14
C ALA A 191 -5.22 -2.38 0.99
N SER A 192 -5.82 -1.73 1.98
CA SER A 192 -5.99 -0.27 2.00
C SER A 192 -4.64 0.46 2.03
N LEU A 193 -3.64 -0.08 2.76
CA LEU A 193 -2.29 0.50 2.83
C LEU A 193 -1.52 0.36 1.51
N ILE A 194 -1.59 -0.80 0.85
CA ILE A 194 -0.93 -1.00 -0.45
C ILE A 194 -1.60 -0.16 -1.53
N GLU A 195 -2.94 -0.09 -1.55
CA GLU A 195 -3.68 0.80 -2.45
C GLU A 195 -3.28 2.26 -2.24
N LYS A 196 -3.18 2.72 -0.99
CA LYS A 196 -2.70 4.06 -0.67
C LYS A 196 -1.27 4.32 -1.12
N ALA A 197 -0.36 3.37 -0.91
CA ALA A 197 1.02 3.49 -1.37
C ALA A 197 1.08 3.61 -2.90
N LEU A 198 0.24 2.86 -3.62
CA LEU A 198 0.14 2.98 -5.07
C LEU A 198 -0.44 4.33 -5.50
N ALA A 199 -1.47 4.82 -4.81
CA ALA A 199 -2.02 6.16 -5.04
C ALA A 199 -0.95 7.25 -4.85
N LYS A 200 -0.12 7.14 -3.80
CA LYS A 200 1.02 8.04 -3.58
C LYS A 200 2.02 8.01 -4.74
N ILE A 201 2.41 6.82 -5.22
CA ILE A 201 3.30 6.70 -6.40
C ILE A 201 2.69 7.37 -7.64
N ARG A 202 1.38 7.28 -7.79
CA ARG A 202 0.65 7.82 -8.94
C ARG A 202 0.20 9.27 -8.76
N GLY A 203 0.48 9.89 -7.60
CA GLY A 203 0.11 11.25 -7.25
C GLY A 203 -1.26 11.39 -6.59
N SER A 204 -2.24 10.55 -6.91
CA SER A 204 -3.57 10.58 -6.28
C SER A 204 -4.31 9.23 -6.39
N TYR A 205 -5.40 9.07 -5.64
CA TYR A 205 -6.30 7.93 -5.83
C TYR A 205 -7.01 7.99 -7.19
N LYS A 206 -7.34 9.20 -7.68
CA LYS A 206 -7.98 9.39 -8.99
C LYS A 206 -7.11 8.86 -10.14
N ALA A 207 -5.79 8.96 -10.01
CA ALA A 207 -4.85 8.41 -10.99
C ALA A 207 -4.86 6.87 -11.09
N LEU A 208 -5.62 6.17 -10.22
CA LEU A 208 -5.83 4.72 -10.29
C LEU A 208 -7.14 4.32 -10.99
N GLU A 209 -8.04 5.28 -11.25
CA GLU A 209 -9.35 5.06 -11.84
C GLU A 209 -9.26 4.99 -13.37
N PHE A 210 -9.84 3.93 -13.95
CA PHE A 210 -9.95 3.71 -15.39
C PHE A 210 -11.36 3.29 -15.77
#